data_AF-A0A7S1E5R9-F1
#
_entry.id   AF-A0A7S1E5R9-F1
#
_cell.length_a   1.000
_cell.length_b   1.000
_cell.length_c   1.000
_cell.angle_alpha   90.00
_cell.angle_beta   90.00
_cell.angle_gamma   90.00
#
_symmetry.space_group_name_H-M   'P 1'
#
loop_
_entity.id
_entity.type
_entity.pdbx_description
1 polymer ?
#
loop_
_entity_poly.entity_id
_entity_poly.type
_entity_poly.pdbx_seq_one_letter_code
_entity_poly.pdbx_strand_id
1 'polypeptide(L)'
;KHSWPHTSSSRVAGRDGHRLPLSLRAQEQERTSRSGRGSTGERMEGRYWSSSDESDEEDKEAHAASTKLDDWAVKVFANKRRKKKSVTVTLPANCKEGDWFKTLDKNGKKFAFQVPAGVEGGQTIEVEAPSRRSRKFVKVCIPPDAYPGATIKAMTKHGVSFKIVIPPGKGPGDIIRCAIPKEDATPPKKSSRSDPKAPWALWGNGGGGGG
;
A
#
# COMPACT_ATOMS: atom_id res chain seq x y z
N LYS A 1 -29.90 1.92 43.54
CA LYS A 1 -30.23 0.50 43.26
C LYS A 1 -30.97 0.46 41.93
N HIS A 2 -30.25 0.37 40.80
CA HIS A 2 -30.87 0.31 39.47
C HIS A 2 -30.53 -1.04 38.85
N SER A 3 -31.55 -1.91 38.81
CA SER A 3 -31.53 -3.24 38.20
C SER A 3 -31.70 -3.11 36.70
N TRP A 4 -30.83 -3.77 35.92
CA TRP A 4 -30.94 -3.86 34.47
C TRP A 4 -31.60 -5.20 34.10
N PRO A 5 -32.61 -5.24 33.22
CA PRO A 5 -33.23 -6.49 32.81
C PRO A 5 -32.33 -7.28 31.84
N HIS A 6 -32.14 -8.56 32.18
CA HIS A 6 -31.48 -9.57 31.37
C HIS A 6 -32.40 -9.94 30.20
N THR A 7 -31.91 -9.83 28.95
CA THR A 7 -32.60 -10.41 27.79
C THR A 7 -31.98 -11.77 27.47
N SER A 8 -32.79 -12.79 27.70
CA SER A 8 -32.47 -14.19 27.54
C SER A 8 -32.31 -14.58 26.06
N SER A 9 -31.31 -15.42 25.83
CA SER A 9 -31.11 -16.17 24.58
C SER A 9 -32.35 -16.94 24.16
N SER A 10 -32.71 -16.84 22.87
CA SER A 10 -33.44 -17.89 22.17
C SER A 10 -32.63 -18.33 20.94
N ARG A 11 -32.14 -19.57 21.01
CA ARG A 11 -31.54 -20.29 19.88
C ARG A 11 -32.67 -20.65 18.92
N VAL A 12 -32.60 -20.16 17.69
CA VAL A 12 -33.34 -20.75 16.57
C VAL A 12 -32.41 -21.73 15.87
N ALA A 13 -32.63 -23.01 16.14
CA ALA A 13 -32.16 -24.11 15.32
C ALA A 13 -33.11 -24.24 14.12
N GLY A 14 -32.73 -23.65 12.99
CA GLY A 14 -33.39 -23.87 11.70
C GLY A 14 -32.50 -24.73 10.81
N ARG A 15 -32.75 -26.04 10.85
CA ARG A 15 -32.45 -26.94 9.73
C ARG A 15 -33.23 -26.41 8.53
N ASP A 16 -32.60 -26.26 7.37
CA ASP A 16 -33.20 -26.71 6.12
C ASP A 16 -32.15 -26.77 5.02
N GLY A 17 -32.05 -27.96 4.43
CA GLY A 17 -31.07 -28.31 3.42
C GLY A 17 -31.46 -27.72 2.07
N HIS A 18 -30.65 -26.81 1.57
CA HIS A 18 -30.63 -26.52 0.14
C HIS A 18 -29.61 -27.44 -0.53
N ARG A 19 -30.14 -28.56 -1.05
CA ARG A 19 -29.54 -29.28 -2.17
C ARG A 19 -29.33 -28.29 -3.31
N LEU A 20 -28.08 -28.02 -3.66
CA LEU A 20 -27.76 -27.37 -4.93
C LEU A 20 -28.00 -28.39 -6.05
N PRO A 21 -28.73 -28.03 -7.12
CA PRO A 21 -28.83 -28.88 -8.30
C PRO A 21 -27.47 -28.96 -9.00
N LEU A 22 -26.96 -30.19 -9.16
CA LEU A 22 -25.90 -30.53 -10.10
C LEU A 22 -26.45 -30.38 -11.51
N SER A 23 -26.48 -29.15 -12.03
CA SER A 23 -26.67 -28.92 -13.45
C SER A 23 -25.36 -29.17 -14.17
N LEU A 24 -25.33 -30.25 -14.93
CA LEU A 24 -24.48 -30.39 -16.11
C LEU A 24 -24.38 -29.05 -16.85
N ARG A 25 -23.16 -28.60 -17.10
CA ARG A 25 -22.86 -27.88 -18.33
C ARG A 25 -21.51 -28.36 -18.83
N ALA A 26 -21.54 -29.56 -19.39
CA ALA A 26 -20.67 -29.89 -20.50
C ALA A 26 -20.95 -28.85 -21.59
N GLN A 27 -19.98 -27.98 -21.83
CA GLN A 27 -19.90 -27.26 -23.09
C GLN A 27 -18.48 -27.45 -23.62
N GLU A 28 -18.39 -28.54 -24.35
CA GLU A 28 -17.51 -28.80 -25.46
C GLU A 28 -17.44 -27.61 -26.45
N GLN A 29 -16.43 -27.67 -27.33
CA GLN A 29 -16.11 -26.80 -28.48
C GLN A 29 -15.00 -25.79 -28.17
N GLU A 30 -13.74 -26.17 -28.39
CA GLU A 30 -13.04 -26.21 -29.70
C GLU A 30 -12.89 -24.83 -30.35
N ARG A 31 -11.72 -24.63 -30.96
CA ARG A 31 -11.28 -23.48 -31.78
C ARG A 31 -10.68 -22.34 -30.92
N THR A 32 -9.40 -22.02 -30.99
CA THR A 32 -8.64 -21.75 -32.21
C THR A 32 -7.15 -21.90 -31.96
N SER A 33 -6.56 -22.85 -32.68
CA SER A 33 -5.20 -22.76 -33.17
C SER A 33 -5.05 -21.43 -33.91
N ARG A 34 -4.18 -20.53 -33.45
CA ARG A 34 -3.63 -19.48 -34.30
C ARG A 34 -2.12 -19.56 -34.28
N SER A 35 -1.64 -20.37 -35.22
CA SER A 35 -0.33 -20.26 -35.83
C SER A 35 -0.01 -18.81 -36.17
N GLY A 36 0.91 -18.22 -35.42
CA GLY A 36 1.66 -17.03 -35.83
C GLY A 36 3.03 -17.47 -36.32
N ARG A 37 3.09 -17.99 -37.55
CA ARG A 37 4.32 -18.06 -38.33
C ARG A 37 4.72 -16.62 -38.68
N GLY A 38 6.03 -16.34 -38.59
CA GLY A 38 6.67 -15.30 -39.38
C GLY A 38 7.12 -14.08 -38.60
N SER A 39 8.38 -14.09 -38.15
CA SER A 39 9.29 -13.01 -38.52
C SER A 39 10.73 -13.51 -38.38
N THR A 40 11.23 -14.02 -39.50
CA THR A 40 12.66 -14.01 -39.83
C THR A 40 13.07 -12.54 -39.95
N GLY A 41 13.85 -12.04 -38.99
CA GLY A 41 14.46 -10.72 -39.05
C GLY A 41 15.89 -10.81 -38.53
N GLU A 42 16.83 -10.86 -39.48
CA GLU A 42 18.15 -10.21 -39.46
C GLU A 42 18.92 -10.27 -38.13
N ARG A 43 19.91 -11.16 -37.97
CA ARG A 43 21.28 -10.98 -38.49
C ARG A 43 21.72 -9.51 -38.59
N MET A 44 22.03 -8.91 -37.44
CA MET A 44 23.03 -7.85 -37.36
C MET A 44 24.31 -8.43 -36.76
N GLU A 45 25.15 -8.99 -37.64
CA GLU A 45 26.60 -9.00 -37.43
C GLU A 45 27.06 -7.54 -37.52
N GLY A 46 27.47 -6.97 -36.40
CA GLY A 46 27.57 -5.51 -36.30
C GLY A 46 28.55 -5.03 -35.24
N ARG A 47 29.82 -5.40 -35.43
CA ARG A 47 31.00 -4.62 -35.05
C ARG A 47 31.26 -4.44 -33.56
N TYR A 48 32.16 -5.32 -33.10
CA TYR A 48 33.32 -4.93 -32.31
C TYR A 48 33.76 -3.49 -32.62
N TRP A 49 33.62 -2.60 -31.64
CA TRP A 49 34.55 -1.48 -31.50
C TRP A 49 35.58 -1.91 -30.46
N SER A 50 36.67 -2.48 -30.97
CA SER A 50 37.96 -2.33 -30.35
C SER A 50 38.28 -0.84 -30.39
N SER A 51 38.24 -0.17 -29.25
CA SER A 51 39.07 1.00 -29.04
C SER A 51 40.11 0.61 -28.01
N SER A 52 41.31 0.37 -28.54
CA SER A 52 42.57 0.61 -27.85
C SER A 52 42.48 1.87 -26.98
N ASP A 53 42.92 1.82 -25.74
CA ASP A 53 44.33 1.92 -25.34
C ASP A 53 44.89 3.31 -25.63
N GLU A 54 45.62 3.83 -24.63
CA GLU A 54 46.34 5.11 -24.61
C GLU A 54 45.52 6.40 -24.72
N SER A 55 45.28 7.04 -23.57
CA SER A 55 45.71 8.43 -23.39
C SER A 55 45.52 8.93 -21.94
N ASP A 56 46.68 9.23 -21.34
CA ASP A 56 46.95 10.38 -20.46
C ASP A 56 46.66 10.30 -18.95
N GLU A 57 47.77 10.05 -18.24
CA GLU A 57 48.06 10.42 -16.86
C GLU A 57 48.08 11.95 -16.64
N GLU A 58 46.95 12.66 -16.69
CA GLU A 58 46.98 14.06 -16.27
C GLU A 58 45.62 14.55 -15.79
N ASP A 59 45.25 14.21 -14.54
CA ASP A 59 44.30 14.98 -13.71
C ASP A 59 44.26 14.41 -12.28
N LYS A 60 45.39 14.50 -11.56
CA LYS A 60 45.51 14.05 -10.16
C LYS A 60 45.15 15.11 -9.11
N GLU A 61 44.61 16.27 -9.48
CA GLU A 61 44.62 17.41 -8.53
C GLU A 61 43.39 18.33 -8.53
N ALA A 62 42.17 17.80 -8.66
CA ALA A 62 40.94 18.62 -8.52
C ALA A 62 39.78 18.03 -7.71
N HIS A 63 39.95 16.89 -7.01
CA HIS A 63 38.85 16.28 -6.22
C HIS A 63 38.99 16.40 -4.69
N ALA A 64 39.84 17.32 -4.19
CA ALA A 64 40.00 17.57 -2.75
C ALA A 64 39.13 18.71 -2.19
N ALA A 65 38.19 19.27 -2.95
CA ALA A 65 37.40 20.45 -2.53
C ALA A 65 35.88 20.23 -2.47
N SER A 66 35.38 18.99 -2.50
CA SER A 66 33.94 18.70 -2.42
C SER A 66 33.57 17.76 -1.26
N THR A 67 34.09 18.04 -0.07
CA THR A 67 33.80 17.24 1.15
C THR A 67 33.47 18.10 2.38
N LYS A 68 32.99 19.34 2.22
CA LYS A 68 32.68 20.24 3.34
C LYS A 68 31.41 21.07 3.21
N LEU A 69 30.33 20.53 2.63
CA LEU A 69 29.04 21.25 2.59
C LEU A 69 27.76 20.48 2.96
N ASP A 70 27.82 19.25 3.49
CA ASP A 70 26.61 18.53 3.92
C ASP A 70 26.74 17.74 5.25
N ASP A 71 27.55 18.22 6.20
CA ASP A 71 27.71 17.56 7.52
C ASP A 71 26.64 17.94 8.57
N TRP A 72 25.56 18.65 8.19
CA TRP A 72 24.47 18.98 9.12
C TRP A 72 23.09 18.39 8.76
N ALA A 73 22.92 17.79 7.58
CA ALA A 73 21.62 17.34 7.08
C ALA A 73 21.35 15.82 7.19
N VAL A 74 22.19 15.05 7.87
CA VAL A 74 22.01 13.59 8.04
C VAL A 74 21.49 13.21 9.44
N LYS A 75 20.97 14.18 10.20
CA LYS A 75 20.27 13.91 11.46
C LYS A 75 18.76 13.99 11.26
N VAL A 76 18.11 12.88 11.61
CA VAL A 76 16.66 12.72 11.82
C VAL A 76 15.81 12.27 10.63
N PHE A 77 16.25 11.23 9.93
CA PHE A 77 15.34 10.13 9.62
C PHE A 77 16.00 8.81 10.01
N ALA A 78 16.21 8.63 11.32
CA ALA A 78 16.32 7.30 11.90
C ALA A 78 14.96 6.61 11.68
N ASN A 79 14.78 6.10 10.46
CA ASN A 79 13.60 5.40 10.02
C ASN A 79 13.63 4.10 10.82
N LYS A 80 13.03 4.15 12.02
CA LYS A 80 12.94 3.07 13.00
C LYS A 80 12.51 1.83 12.26
N ARG A 81 13.47 1.01 11.81
CA ARG A 81 13.27 -0.17 10.98
C ARG A 81 12.35 -1.07 11.79
N ARG A 82 11.05 -1.01 11.50
CA ARG A 82 10.06 -1.80 12.23
C ARG A 82 10.42 -3.23 11.90
N LYS A 83 11.02 -3.93 12.88
CA LYS A 83 11.41 -5.33 12.77
C LYS A 83 10.23 -6.08 12.14
N LYS A 84 10.47 -6.65 10.97
CA LYS A 84 9.48 -7.48 10.28
C LYS A 84 9.09 -8.60 11.25
N LYS A 85 7.80 -8.87 11.39
CA LYS A 85 7.33 -9.92 12.31
C LYS A 85 7.51 -11.25 11.60
N SER A 86 8.52 -12.00 11.99
CA SER A 86 8.71 -13.37 11.55
C SER A 86 8.01 -14.36 12.47
N VAL A 87 7.53 -15.46 11.90
CA VAL A 87 6.85 -16.54 12.60
C VAL A 87 7.49 -17.85 12.18
N THR A 88 7.91 -18.62 13.16
CA THR A 88 8.42 -19.97 12.98
C THR A 88 7.24 -20.93 12.81
N VAL A 89 7.17 -21.64 11.70
CA VAL A 89 6.08 -22.57 11.36
C VAL A 89 6.69 -23.91 10.99
N THR A 90 6.19 -24.98 11.60
CA THR A 90 6.53 -26.36 11.22
C THR A 90 5.55 -26.84 10.17
N LEU A 91 6.08 -27.28 9.01
CA LEU A 91 5.26 -27.80 7.93
C LEU A 91 4.82 -29.23 8.22
N PRO A 92 3.59 -29.64 7.87
CA PRO A 92 3.21 -31.04 7.93
C PRO A 92 3.94 -31.85 6.84
N ALA A 93 4.12 -33.15 7.07
CA ALA A 93 4.87 -34.05 6.18
C ALA A 93 4.38 -34.11 4.71
N ASN A 94 3.13 -33.67 4.45
CA ASN A 94 2.50 -33.76 3.14
C ASN A 94 2.62 -32.49 2.28
N CYS A 95 3.33 -31.45 2.74
CA CYS A 95 3.53 -30.22 1.96
C CYS A 95 4.72 -30.35 1.01
N LYS A 96 4.52 -29.95 -0.26
CA LYS A 96 5.57 -29.85 -1.28
C LYS A 96 5.89 -28.40 -1.59
N GLU A 97 7.01 -28.17 -2.26
CA GLU A 97 7.37 -26.86 -2.78
C GLU A 97 6.25 -26.31 -3.68
N GLY A 98 6.00 -25.00 -3.58
CA GLY A 98 4.95 -24.34 -4.35
C GLY A 98 3.52 -24.53 -3.82
N ASP A 99 3.28 -25.43 -2.86
CA ASP A 99 1.97 -25.61 -2.24
C ASP A 99 1.58 -24.40 -1.38
N TRP A 100 0.27 -24.16 -1.28
CA TRP A 100 -0.29 -23.14 -0.40
C TRP A 100 -0.62 -23.72 0.97
N PHE A 101 0.08 -23.26 1.99
CA PHE A 101 -0.14 -23.68 3.36
C PHE A 101 -0.87 -22.59 4.17
N LYS A 102 -1.87 -23.01 4.97
CA LYS A 102 -2.64 -22.12 5.86
C LYS A 102 -2.25 -22.40 7.30
N THR A 103 -1.73 -21.40 7.99
CA THR A 103 -1.32 -21.52 9.39
C THR A 103 -1.88 -20.38 10.24
N LEU A 104 -1.70 -20.48 11.56
CA LEU A 104 -2.07 -19.48 12.55
C LEU A 104 -0.80 -18.76 13.01
N ASP A 105 -0.84 -17.43 13.02
CA ASP A 105 0.17 -16.61 13.70
C ASP A 105 0.08 -16.81 15.23
N LYS A 106 1.11 -16.40 15.97
CA LYS A 106 1.14 -16.37 17.46
C LYS A 106 -0.07 -15.64 18.07
N ASN A 107 -0.71 -14.78 17.29
CA ASN A 107 -1.93 -14.04 17.66
C ASN A 107 -3.24 -14.76 17.30
N GLY A 108 -3.20 -16.04 16.90
CA GLY A 108 -4.37 -16.81 16.45
C GLY A 108 -4.94 -16.36 15.09
N LYS A 109 -4.21 -15.55 14.33
CA LYS A 109 -4.68 -15.07 13.01
C LYS A 109 -4.28 -16.04 11.92
N LYS A 110 -5.25 -16.52 11.14
CA LYS A 110 -5.02 -17.35 9.96
C LYS A 110 -4.33 -16.54 8.86
N PHE A 111 -3.28 -17.07 8.26
CA PHE A 111 -2.67 -16.56 7.04
C PHE A 111 -2.24 -17.73 6.14
N ALA A 112 -2.12 -17.45 4.85
CA ALA A 112 -1.63 -18.42 3.87
C ALA A 112 -0.30 -17.92 3.31
N PHE A 113 0.60 -18.86 3.04
CA PHE A 113 1.87 -18.59 2.36
C PHE A 113 2.20 -19.76 1.43
N GLN A 114 3.08 -19.51 0.47
CA GLN A 114 3.56 -20.53 -0.46
C GLN A 114 4.86 -21.14 0.08
N VAL A 115 4.97 -22.47 0.05
CA VAL A 115 6.18 -23.17 0.48
C VAL A 115 7.32 -22.83 -0.48
N PRO A 116 8.44 -22.28 0.00
CA PRO A 116 9.59 -21.95 -0.86
C PRO A 116 10.22 -23.22 -1.43
N ALA A 117 10.89 -23.08 -2.58
CA ALA A 117 11.60 -24.17 -3.22
C ALA A 117 12.69 -24.75 -2.30
N GLY A 118 12.84 -26.07 -2.29
CA GLY A 118 13.83 -26.78 -1.47
C GLY A 118 13.45 -26.98 0.01
N VAL A 119 12.20 -26.67 0.41
CA VAL A 119 11.68 -26.97 1.75
C VAL A 119 10.68 -28.12 1.66
N GLU A 120 10.90 -29.17 2.45
CA GLU A 120 10.04 -30.35 2.52
C GLU A 120 9.16 -30.36 3.79
N GLY A 121 8.10 -31.16 3.76
CA GLY A 121 7.25 -31.39 4.93
C GLY A 121 8.05 -31.89 6.14
N GLY A 122 7.68 -31.42 7.34
CA GLY A 122 8.39 -31.73 8.59
C GLY A 122 9.49 -30.73 8.96
N GLN A 123 9.93 -29.88 8.03
CA GLN A 123 10.90 -28.82 8.33
C GLN A 123 10.26 -27.62 9.02
N THR A 124 11.06 -26.91 9.80
CA THR A 124 10.66 -25.68 10.48
C THR A 124 11.24 -24.48 9.74
N ILE A 125 10.37 -23.58 9.27
CA ILE A 125 10.77 -22.41 8.51
C ILE A 125 10.35 -21.11 9.20
N GLU A 126 11.13 -20.06 8.95
CA GLU A 126 10.79 -18.71 9.39
C GLU A 126 10.12 -17.96 8.25
N VAL A 127 8.81 -17.72 8.38
CA VAL A 127 8.01 -16.99 7.38
C VAL A 127 7.68 -15.60 7.88
N GLU A 128 7.79 -14.61 6.99
CA GLU A 128 7.37 -13.24 7.30
C GLU A 128 5.84 -13.20 7.38
N ALA A 129 5.30 -13.03 8.59
CA ALA A 129 3.86 -12.96 8.77
C ALA A 129 3.34 -11.71 8.06
N PRO A 130 2.28 -11.83 7.23
CA PRO A 130 1.71 -10.68 6.55
C PRO A 130 1.23 -9.69 7.61
N SER A 131 1.96 -8.59 7.75
CA SER A 131 1.69 -7.57 8.74
C SER A 131 0.22 -7.15 8.57
N ARG A 132 -0.60 -7.43 9.59
CA ARG A 132 -2.06 -7.21 9.66
C ARG A 132 -2.50 -5.76 9.43
N ARG A 133 -1.59 -4.88 9.05
CA ARG A 133 -1.96 -3.65 8.37
C ARG A 133 -2.47 -3.98 6.96
N SER A 134 -3.59 -4.73 6.90
CA SER A 134 -4.48 -4.77 5.74
C SER A 134 -4.64 -3.33 5.32
N ARG A 135 -4.09 -2.99 4.15
CA ARG A 135 -4.35 -1.69 3.56
C ARG A 135 -5.87 -1.61 3.50
N LYS A 136 -6.46 -0.69 4.25
CA LYS A 136 -7.90 -0.50 4.20
C LYS A 136 -8.16 0.00 2.78
N PHE A 137 -8.95 -0.74 2.02
CA PHE A 137 -9.35 -0.30 0.68
C PHE A 137 -10.64 0.49 0.80
N VAL A 138 -10.74 1.59 0.07
CA VAL A 138 -11.97 2.37 -0.08
C VAL A 138 -12.41 2.27 -1.53
N LYS A 139 -13.72 2.09 -1.72
CA LYS A 139 -14.36 2.21 -3.02
C LYS A 139 -14.66 3.70 -3.22
N VAL A 140 -14.10 4.29 -4.27
CA VAL A 140 -14.34 5.70 -4.63
C VAL A 140 -15.03 5.70 -5.99
N CYS A 141 -16.15 6.42 -6.09
CA CYS A 141 -16.80 6.68 -7.37
C CYS A 141 -16.13 7.88 -8.04
N ILE A 142 -15.81 7.77 -9.33
CA ILE A 142 -15.19 8.84 -10.09
C ILE A 142 -16.28 9.89 -10.42
N PRO A 143 -16.07 11.17 -10.05
CA PRO A 143 -17.03 12.23 -10.36
C PRO A 143 -17.09 12.48 -11.87
N PRO A 144 -18.19 13.06 -12.38
CA PRO A 144 -18.40 13.25 -13.82
C PRO A 144 -17.34 14.12 -14.51
N ASP A 145 -16.70 15.01 -13.77
CA ASP A 145 -15.75 15.99 -14.31
C ASP A 145 -14.30 15.48 -14.32
N ALA A 146 -14.07 14.21 -13.93
CA ALA A 146 -12.72 13.67 -13.79
C ALA A 146 -12.36 12.70 -14.92
N TYR A 147 -11.14 12.85 -15.42
CA TYR A 147 -10.58 12.10 -16.55
C TYR A 147 -9.39 11.23 -16.11
N PRO A 148 -9.01 10.18 -16.89
CA PRO A 148 -7.83 9.38 -16.59
C PRO A 148 -6.57 10.24 -16.41
N GLY A 149 -5.80 9.98 -15.34
CA GLY A 149 -4.63 10.78 -14.96
C GLY A 149 -4.94 12.02 -14.10
N ALA A 150 -6.20 12.44 -13.99
CA ALA A 150 -6.58 13.52 -13.08
C ALA A 150 -6.40 13.08 -11.62
N THR A 151 -6.03 14.05 -10.76
CA THR A 151 -5.94 13.85 -9.31
C THR A 151 -7.22 14.29 -8.64
N ILE A 152 -7.91 13.37 -7.95
CA ILE A 152 -9.13 13.68 -7.18
C ILE A 152 -8.86 13.55 -5.68
N LYS A 153 -9.61 14.32 -4.88
CA LYS A 153 -9.54 14.27 -3.41
C LYS A 153 -10.66 13.36 -2.91
N ALA A 154 -10.31 12.21 -2.34
CA ALA A 154 -11.26 11.27 -1.75
C ALA A 154 -11.28 11.43 -0.23
N MET A 155 -12.45 11.26 0.39
CA MET A 155 -12.60 11.28 1.84
C MET A 155 -13.04 9.90 2.35
N THR A 156 -12.35 9.41 3.37
CA THR A 156 -12.76 8.19 4.07
C THR A 156 -13.97 8.46 4.98
N LYS A 157 -14.70 7.41 5.37
CA LYS A 157 -15.78 7.50 6.38
C LYS A 157 -15.32 8.08 7.74
N HIS A 158 -14.01 8.15 7.96
CA HIS A 158 -13.40 8.69 9.18
C HIS A 158 -12.96 10.15 9.02
N GLY A 159 -13.32 10.84 7.92
CA GLY A 159 -12.95 12.24 7.68
C GLY A 159 -11.51 12.47 7.21
N VAL A 160 -10.72 11.41 7.01
CA VAL A 160 -9.38 11.53 6.43
C VAL A 160 -9.50 11.72 4.92
N SER A 161 -8.96 12.82 4.39
CA SER A 161 -8.91 13.11 2.96
C SER A 161 -7.56 12.77 2.36
N PHE A 162 -7.52 12.08 1.22
CA PHE A 162 -6.30 11.73 0.51
C PHE A 162 -6.45 11.97 -1.00
N LYS A 163 -5.33 12.22 -1.68
CA LYS A 163 -5.30 12.41 -3.14
C LYS A 163 -5.09 11.06 -3.83
N ILE A 164 -5.83 10.82 -4.90
CA ILE A 164 -5.68 9.63 -5.75
C ILE A 164 -5.65 10.06 -7.21
N VAL A 165 -4.82 9.39 -7.99
CA VAL A 165 -4.75 9.56 -9.44
C VAL A 165 -5.66 8.52 -10.09
N ILE A 166 -6.50 8.95 -11.04
CA ILE A 166 -7.39 8.05 -11.77
C ILE A 166 -6.55 7.21 -12.73
N PRO A 167 -6.61 5.86 -12.66
CA PRO A 167 -5.85 5.01 -13.56
C PRO A 167 -6.35 5.11 -15.01
N PRO A 168 -5.49 4.82 -16.00
CA PRO A 168 -5.89 4.80 -17.41
C PRO A 168 -7.04 3.80 -17.63
N GLY A 169 -7.99 4.17 -18.50
CA GLY A 169 -9.16 3.33 -18.82
C GLY A 169 -10.29 3.35 -17.79
N LYS A 170 -10.26 4.25 -16.80
CA LYS A 170 -11.37 4.52 -15.87
C LYS A 170 -11.98 5.89 -16.12
N GLY A 171 -13.31 5.96 -16.15
CA GLY A 171 -14.04 7.17 -16.49
C GLY A 171 -15.05 7.61 -15.42
N PRO A 172 -15.76 8.72 -15.68
CA PRO A 172 -16.94 9.16 -14.94
C PRO A 172 -17.88 8.02 -14.53
N GLY A 173 -18.25 7.95 -13.24
CA GLY A 173 -19.18 6.96 -12.70
C GLY A 173 -18.56 5.60 -12.35
N ASP A 174 -17.33 5.30 -12.78
CA ASP A 174 -16.64 4.06 -12.42
C ASP A 174 -16.30 4.01 -10.92
N ILE A 175 -16.24 2.79 -10.38
CA ILE A 175 -15.82 2.51 -9.01
C ILE A 175 -14.39 1.99 -9.00
N ILE A 176 -13.49 2.71 -8.34
CA ILE A 176 -12.08 2.30 -8.16
C ILE A 176 -11.81 1.87 -6.71
N ARG A 177 -10.94 0.87 -6.55
CA ARG A 177 -10.48 0.39 -5.23
C ARG A 177 -9.13 1.02 -4.91
N CYS A 178 -9.11 1.95 -3.97
CA CYS A 178 -7.89 2.65 -3.57
C CYS A 178 -7.41 2.16 -2.20
N ALA A 179 -6.11 1.89 -2.07
CA ALA A 179 -5.50 1.63 -0.77
C ALA A 179 -5.38 2.96 -0.02
N ILE A 180 -5.97 3.05 1.18
CA ILE A 180 -5.77 4.20 2.05
C ILE A 180 -4.29 4.25 2.43
N PRO A 181 -3.55 5.33 2.10
CA PRO A 181 -2.20 5.50 2.57
C PRO A 181 -2.23 5.45 4.10
N LYS A 182 -1.26 4.79 4.71
CA LYS A 182 -1.03 4.91 6.14
C LYS A 182 -0.40 6.28 6.34
N GLU A 183 -1.17 7.33 6.15
CA GLU A 183 -0.77 8.66 6.59
C GLU A 183 -0.51 8.49 8.07
N ASP A 184 0.77 8.55 8.44
CA ASP A 184 1.19 8.77 9.80
C ASP A 184 0.31 9.91 10.30
N ALA A 185 -0.57 9.60 11.25
CA ALA A 185 -1.48 10.55 11.83
C ALA A 185 -0.64 11.57 12.61
N THR A 186 0.07 12.45 11.91
CA THR A 186 0.30 13.78 12.40
C THR A 186 -1.10 14.37 12.47
N PRO A 187 -1.69 14.52 13.67
CA PRO A 187 -2.95 15.23 13.77
C PRO A 187 -2.77 16.54 13.01
N PRO A 188 -3.79 17.01 12.27
CA PRO A 188 -3.68 18.32 11.63
C PRO A 188 -3.20 19.26 12.73
N LYS A 189 -1.97 19.78 12.59
CA LYS A 189 -1.50 20.89 13.43
C LYS A 189 -2.63 21.87 13.26
N LYS A 190 -3.47 22.01 14.30
CA LYS A 190 -4.58 22.96 14.30
C LYS A 190 -3.94 24.20 13.76
N SER A 191 -4.31 24.60 12.55
CA SER A 191 -3.84 25.85 11.95
C SER A 191 -4.10 26.84 13.06
N SER A 192 -3.02 27.26 13.71
CA SER A 192 -3.04 28.28 14.74
C SER A 192 -3.88 29.36 14.09
N ARG A 193 -5.06 29.59 14.66
CA ARG A 193 -5.88 30.74 14.34
C ARG A 193 -4.86 31.87 14.27
N SER A 194 -4.60 32.36 13.07
CA SER A 194 -4.14 33.72 12.90
C SER A 194 -5.22 34.51 13.59
N ASP A 195 -4.99 34.80 14.87
CA ASP A 195 -5.75 35.77 15.63
C ASP A 195 -5.91 36.97 14.70
N PRO A 196 -7.13 37.31 14.25
CA PRO A 196 -7.32 38.60 13.63
C PRO A 196 -7.01 39.59 14.74
N LYS A 197 -5.81 40.17 14.69
CA LYS A 197 -5.37 41.30 15.51
C LYS A 197 -6.50 42.32 15.43
N ALA A 198 -7.33 42.36 16.46
CA ALA A 198 -8.53 43.16 16.48
C ALA A 198 -8.10 44.64 16.39
N PRO A 199 -8.50 45.40 15.35
CA PRO A 199 -7.99 46.76 15.13
C PRO A 199 -8.63 47.82 16.05
N TRP A 200 -9.42 47.45 17.05
CA TRP A 200 -10.22 48.39 17.83
C TRP A 200 -9.52 48.98 19.08
N ALA A 201 -8.28 48.59 19.39
CA ALA A 201 -7.53 49.10 20.54
C ALA A 201 -6.82 50.45 20.28
N LEU A 202 -7.51 51.43 19.67
CA LEU A 202 -6.95 52.75 19.42
C LEU A 202 -7.98 53.89 19.55
N TRP A 203 -8.70 53.97 20.66
CA TRP A 203 -9.28 55.20 21.24
C TRP A 203 -9.42 54.90 22.73
N GLY A 204 -8.91 55.67 23.69
CA GLY A 204 -8.40 57.02 23.69
C GLY A 204 -8.53 57.43 25.15
N ASN A 205 -7.50 57.11 25.95
CA ASN A 205 -7.36 57.57 27.32
C ASN A 205 -6.72 58.97 27.28
N GLY A 206 -7.53 59.99 27.52
CA GLY A 206 -7.12 61.38 27.75
C GLY A 206 -8.36 62.12 28.27
N GLY A 207 -8.52 62.47 29.52
CA GLY A 207 -7.50 62.84 30.51
C GLY A 207 -7.34 64.35 30.51
N GLY A 208 -8.16 65.02 31.32
CA GLY A 208 -7.79 66.25 32.00
C GLY A 208 -8.06 67.58 31.30
N GLY A 209 -8.72 68.48 32.03
CA GLY A 209 -8.18 69.82 32.21
C GLY A 209 -9.11 71.00 31.91
N GLY A 210 -9.65 71.59 32.99
CA GLY A 210 -9.63 73.04 33.18
C GLY A 210 -10.84 73.84 32.74
N GLY A 211 -11.34 74.68 33.66
CA GLY A 211 -12.26 75.78 33.39
C GLY A 211 -13.31 75.95 34.47
#